data_AF-A0A285QJU8-F1
#
_entry.id   AF-A0A285QJU8-F1
#
_cell.length_a   1.000
_cell.length_b   1.000
_cell.length_c   1.000
_cell.angle_alpha   90.00
_cell.angle_beta   90.00
_cell.angle_gamma   90.00
#
_symmetry.space_group_name_H-M   'P 1'
#
loop_
_entity.id
_entity.type
_entity.pdbx_description
1 polymer ?
#
loop_
_entity_poly.entity_id
_entity_poly.type
_entity_poly.pdbx_seq_one_letter_code
_entity_poly.pdbx_strand_id
1 'polypeptide(L)'
;MDGDRNGRPDDSARRRLQGELRQLRQLRELRTRAGSRERRTDTAPITGTGRTRLDQPRTERPGLLSLPSYDPEAFGVLSERIARFLGTGRFIVWMTVVVVIWIAWNTLLPAPVRFDEYPFIFLTLALSLQASYAAPLILLAQNRQDNRDRVNMEQDRARSDRNIADTEYLTREVAALRHGLGEVATRDFIRSELQSLLREIEERREAPEPL
;
A
#
# COMPACT_ATOMS: atom_id res chain seq x y z
N MET A 1 21.68 25.38 69.71
CA MET A 1 20.97 24.09 69.85
C MET A 1 19.85 24.11 68.82
N ASP A 2 20.22 23.67 67.63
CA ASP A 2 19.44 23.75 66.40
C ASP A 2 18.32 22.71 66.36
N GLY A 3 17.11 23.20 66.10
CA GLY A 3 15.93 22.39 65.83
C GLY A 3 15.93 21.94 64.37
N ASP A 4 16.22 20.66 64.16
CA ASP A 4 16.23 19.97 62.88
C ASP A 4 14.83 19.96 62.23
N ARG A 5 14.71 20.66 61.10
CA ARG A 5 13.59 20.57 60.17
C ARG A 5 13.90 19.46 59.16
N ASN A 6 13.35 18.26 59.32
CA ASN A 6 13.25 17.34 58.19
C ASN A 6 12.14 16.28 58.32
N GLY A 7 10.89 16.72 58.20
CA GLY A 7 9.73 15.83 58.06
C GLY A 7 9.55 15.38 56.61
N ARG A 8 9.95 14.14 56.32
CA ARG A 8 9.94 13.45 55.01
C ARG A 8 8.63 13.60 54.20
N PRO A 9 8.61 14.28 53.05
CA PRO A 9 7.43 14.39 52.17
C PRO A 9 7.15 13.15 51.29
N ASP A 10 8.07 12.18 51.23
CA ASP A 10 8.07 11.08 50.25
C ASP A 10 7.04 9.97 50.54
N ASP A 11 6.68 9.72 51.80
CA ASP A 11 5.81 8.59 52.17
C ASP A 11 4.35 8.78 51.72
N SER A 12 3.89 10.03 51.63
CA SER A 12 2.52 10.33 51.19
C SER A 12 2.34 10.17 49.68
N ALA A 13 3.37 10.54 48.89
CA ALA A 13 3.40 10.35 47.45
C ALA A 13 3.46 8.86 47.09
N ARG A 14 4.30 8.10 47.80
CA ARG A 14 4.39 6.64 47.63
C ARG A 14 3.09 5.92 47.93
N ARG A 15 2.35 6.34 48.97
CA ARG A 15 1.03 5.78 49.29
C ARG A 15 -0.02 6.06 48.21
N ARG A 16 0.01 7.25 47.58
CA ARG A 16 -0.89 7.61 46.47
C ARG A 16 -0.58 6.78 45.21
N LEU A 17 0.71 6.67 44.85
CA LEU A 17 1.16 5.86 43.72
C LEU A 17 0.86 4.37 43.92
N GLN A 18 1.00 3.86 45.15
CA GLN A 18 0.61 2.48 45.47
C GLN A 18 -0.90 2.24 45.34
N GLY A 19 -1.73 3.25 45.62
CA GLY A 19 -3.17 3.21 45.39
C GLY A 19 -3.51 3.13 43.89
N GLU A 20 -2.90 3.97 43.07
CA GLU A 20 -3.08 3.97 41.62
C GLU A 20 -2.63 2.67 40.95
N LEU A 21 -1.49 2.11 41.36
CA LEU A 21 -0.99 0.86 40.80
C LEU A 21 -1.92 -0.33 41.06
N ARG A 22 -2.66 -0.32 42.18
CA ARG A 22 -3.70 -1.32 42.46
C ARG A 22 -4.91 -1.15 41.55
N GLN A 23 -5.31 0.09 41.29
CA GLN A 23 -6.42 0.40 40.38
C GLN A 23 -6.08 0.06 38.92
N LEU A 24 -4.86 0.33 38.47
CA LEU A 24 -4.39 -0.01 37.11
C LEU A 24 -4.31 -1.52 36.89
N ARG A 25 -3.93 -2.30 37.92
CA ARG A 25 -3.98 -3.76 37.84
C ARG A 25 -5.41 -4.28 37.72
N GLN A 26 -6.36 -3.73 38.48
CA GLN A 26 -7.77 -4.10 38.36
C GLN A 26 -8.38 -3.76 36.99
N LEU A 27 -8.06 -2.59 36.42
CA LEU A 27 -8.51 -2.21 35.08
C LEU A 27 -7.94 -3.13 34.00
N ARG A 28 -6.69 -3.58 34.15
CA ARG A 28 -6.06 -4.52 33.23
C ARG A 28 -6.70 -5.90 33.31
N GLU A 29 -7.04 -6.38 34.51
CA GLU A 29 -7.76 -7.64 34.73
C GLU A 29 -9.20 -7.63 34.17
N LEU A 30 -9.89 -6.49 34.26
CA LEU A 30 -11.22 -6.32 33.65
C LEU A 30 -11.14 -6.29 32.12
N ARG A 31 -10.11 -5.65 31.56
CA ARG A 31 -9.89 -5.63 30.11
C ARG A 31 -9.48 -6.99 29.56
N THR A 32 -8.65 -7.75 30.27
CA THR A 32 -8.28 -9.11 29.86
C THR A 32 -9.45 -10.09 29.99
N ARG A 33 -10.32 -9.95 30.99
CA ARG A 33 -11.59 -10.70 31.07
C ARG A 33 -12.60 -10.33 29.99
N ALA A 34 -12.67 -9.04 29.61
CA ALA A 34 -13.53 -8.59 28.50
C ALA A 34 -13.03 -9.14 27.15
N GLY A 35 -11.72 -9.06 26.87
CA GLY A 35 -11.15 -9.57 25.62
C GLY A 35 -11.17 -11.10 25.47
N SER A 36 -11.25 -11.85 26.58
CA SER A 36 -11.37 -13.32 26.55
C SER A 36 -12.82 -13.82 26.43
N ARG A 37 -13.82 -12.98 26.77
CA ARG A 37 -15.24 -13.28 26.50
C ARG A 37 -15.60 -13.11 25.03
N GLU A 38 -14.90 -12.23 24.31
CA GLU A 38 -15.10 -11.97 22.88
C GLU A 38 -14.49 -13.06 21.97
N ARG A 39 -13.49 -13.80 22.47
CA ARG A 39 -12.81 -14.89 21.72
C ARG A 39 -13.43 -16.29 21.91
N ARG A 40 -14.44 -16.44 22.78
CA ARG A 40 -15.12 -17.70 23.07
C ARG A 40 -16.59 -17.63 22.64
N THR A 41 -16.82 -17.22 21.40
CA THR A 41 -18.14 -17.32 20.74
C THR A 41 -18.08 -17.85 19.31
N ASP A 42 -16.89 -18.25 18.83
CA ASP A 42 -16.77 -19.12 17.66
C ASP A 42 -16.62 -20.55 18.16
N THR A 43 -17.72 -21.29 18.20
CA THR A 43 -17.88 -22.75 17.99
C THR A 43 -19.09 -23.25 18.79
N ALA A 44 -20.30 -23.06 18.24
CA ALA A 44 -21.43 -24.01 18.31
C ALA A 44 -22.63 -23.48 17.51
N PRO A 45 -23.42 -24.36 16.85
CA PRO A 45 -24.33 -23.98 15.78
C PRO A 45 -25.71 -23.63 16.35
N ILE A 46 -26.22 -22.42 16.09
CA ILE A 46 -27.63 -22.14 16.38
C ILE A 46 -28.24 -21.25 15.28
N THR A 47 -29.22 -21.85 14.64
CA THR A 47 -30.39 -21.31 13.96
C THR A 47 -30.87 -19.97 14.52
N GLY A 48 -31.12 -19.00 13.64
CA GLY A 48 -32.13 -17.97 13.86
C GLY A 48 -31.66 -16.62 14.42
N THR A 49 -31.93 -15.60 13.61
CA THR A 49 -32.02 -14.16 13.94
C THR A 49 -30.73 -13.36 13.81
N GLY A 50 -30.47 -12.92 12.58
CA GLY A 50 -29.35 -12.05 12.21
C GLY A 50 -29.38 -10.72 12.94
N ARG A 51 -28.38 -10.51 13.81
CA ARG A 51 -27.98 -9.17 14.26
C ARG A 51 -27.12 -8.55 13.15
N THR A 52 -27.75 -7.71 12.34
CA THR A 52 -27.10 -6.88 11.33
C THR A 52 -26.08 -5.97 11.99
N ARG A 53 -24.79 -6.21 11.71
CA ARG A 53 -23.69 -5.31 12.07
C ARG A 53 -23.90 -3.95 11.39
N LEU A 54 -23.97 -2.88 12.19
CA LEU A 54 -24.16 -1.49 11.73
C LEU A 54 -22.88 -0.83 11.18
N ASP A 55 -21.80 -1.59 10.99
CA ASP A 55 -20.46 -1.03 10.72
C ASP A 55 -20.01 -1.17 9.25
N GLN A 56 -20.96 -1.38 8.34
CA GLN A 56 -20.70 -1.28 6.90
C GLN A 56 -21.36 0.00 6.38
N PRO A 57 -20.63 0.92 5.74
CA PRO A 57 -21.24 2.06 5.08
C PRO A 57 -22.15 1.52 3.97
N ARG A 58 -23.45 1.56 4.24
CA ARG A 58 -24.51 1.08 3.35
C ARG A 58 -24.69 2.10 2.23
N THR A 59 -23.87 2.01 1.20
CA THR A 59 -23.98 2.84 -0.01
C THR A 59 -24.97 2.22 -1.01
N GLU A 60 -26.19 1.91 -0.59
CA GLU A 60 -27.25 1.51 -1.51
C GLU A 60 -28.47 2.38 -1.29
N ARG A 61 -28.58 3.42 -2.12
CA ARG A 61 -29.82 4.17 -2.33
C ARG A 61 -30.74 3.26 -3.15
N PRO A 62 -31.91 2.82 -2.65
CA PRO A 62 -32.87 2.14 -3.49
C PRO A 62 -33.59 3.19 -4.34
N GLY A 63 -32.99 3.54 -5.48
CA GLY A 63 -33.68 4.28 -6.53
C GLY A 63 -34.70 3.35 -7.17
N LEU A 64 -35.95 3.82 -7.30
CA LEU A 64 -37.11 3.14 -7.90
C LEU A 64 -36.92 2.76 -9.39
N LEU A 65 -35.72 2.99 -9.95
CA LEU A 65 -35.35 2.71 -11.33
C LEU A 65 -34.04 1.92 -11.27
N SER A 66 -34.12 0.61 -11.46
CA SER A 66 -32.96 -0.23 -11.73
C SER A 66 -32.43 0.18 -13.11
N LEU A 67 -31.52 1.16 -13.12
CA LEU A 67 -30.67 1.41 -14.26
C LEU A 67 -29.87 0.12 -14.51
N PRO A 68 -29.74 -0.34 -15.76
CA PRO A 68 -28.89 -1.49 -16.08
C PRO A 68 -27.52 -1.30 -15.44
N SER A 69 -27.13 -2.22 -14.56
CA SER A 69 -25.83 -2.19 -13.90
C SER A 69 -24.76 -2.27 -14.96
N TYR A 70 -24.10 -1.14 -15.22
CA TYR A 70 -22.99 -1.06 -16.14
C TYR A 70 -21.84 -1.91 -15.59
N ASP A 71 -21.52 -3.03 -16.24
CA ASP A 71 -20.50 -3.98 -15.77
C ASP A 71 -19.09 -3.45 -16.07
N PRO A 72 -18.34 -2.95 -15.06
CA PRO A 72 -17.06 -2.31 -15.24
C PRO A 72 -15.94 -3.26 -15.70
N GLU A 73 -16.15 -4.58 -15.62
CA GLU A 73 -15.18 -5.60 -16.05
C GLU A 73 -15.14 -5.75 -17.57
N ALA A 74 -16.31 -5.77 -18.22
CA ALA A 74 -16.43 -5.83 -19.68
C ALA A 74 -15.75 -4.64 -20.38
N PHE A 75 -15.89 -3.44 -19.82
CA PHE A 75 -15.23 -2.23 -20.33
C PHE A 75 -13.73 -2.21 -20.07
N GLY A 76 -13.25 -2.91 -19.04
CA GLY A 76 -11.82 -3.05 -18.77
C GLY A 76 -11.11 -3.84 -19.85
N VAL A 77 -11.69 -4.98 -20.24
CA VAL A 77 -11.16 -5.84 -21.30
C VAL A 77 -11.24 -5.13 -22.65
N LEU A 78 -12.34 -4.40 -22.91
CA LEU A 78 -12.49 -3.60 -24.13
C LEU A 78 -11.43 -2.48 -24.20
N SER A 79 -11.25 -1.73 -23.12
CA SER A 79 -10.26 -0.65 -23.04
C SER A 79 -8.83 -1.16 -23.23
N GLU A 80 -8.47 -2.30 -22.64
CA GLU A 80 -7.15 -2.92 -22.84
C GLU A 80 -6.91 -3.35 -24.28
N ARG A 81 -7.96 -3.85 -24.96
CA ARG A 81 -7.90 -4.23 -26.36
C ARG A 81 -7.77 -3.00 -27.27
N ILE A 82 -8.52 -1.94 -26.98
CA ILE A 82 -8.45 -0.65 -27.69
C ILE A 82 -7.08 0.00 -27.48
N ALA A 83 -6.53 0.00 -26.26
CA ALA A 83 -5.22 0.57 -25.96
C ALA A 83 -4.09 -0.13 -26.74
N ARG A 84 -4.11 -1.48 -26.79
CA ARG A 84 -3.16 -2.24 -27.61
C ARG A 84 -3.34 -1.99 -29.12
N PHE A 85 -4.58 -1.74 -29.55
CA PHE A 85 -4.90 -1.47 -30.95
C PHE A 85 -4.48 -0.06 -31.40
N LEU A 86 -4.76 0.97 -30.59
CA LEU A 86 -4.38 2.37 -30.86
C LEU A 86 -2.88 2.63 -30.69
N GLY A 87 -2.22 1.94 -29.75
CA GLY A 87 -0.78 2.09 -29.52
C GLY A 87 0.10 1.48 -30.63
N THR A 88 -0.48 0.68 -31.53
CA THR A 88 0.25 0.05 -32.62
C THR A 88 0.03 0.83 -33.92
N GLY A 89 1.09 1.14 -34.68
CA GLY A 89 1.00 1.84 -35.98
C GLY A 89 0.12 1.15 -37.04
N ARG A 90 -0.33 -0.09 -36.77
CA ARG A 90 -1.27 -0.87 -37.58
C ARG A 90 -2.64 -0.19 -37.73
N PHE A 91 -3.12 0.57 -36.73
CA PHE A 91 -4.40 1.28 -36.83
C PHE A 91 -4.37 2.32 -37.94
N ILE A 92 -3.31 3.12 -38.00
CA ILE A 92 -3.12 4.17 -39.01
C ILE A 92 -3.08 3.53 -40.40
N VAL A 93 -2.31 2.46 -40.58
CA VAL A 93 -2.24 1.74 -41.86
C VAL A 93 -3.63 1.25 -42.30
N TRP A 94 -4.40 0.63 -41.41
CA TRP A 94 -5.72 0.13 -41.74
C TRP A 94 -6.70 1.25 -42.10
N MET A 95 -6.70 2.35 -41.34
CA MET A 95 -7.50 3.54 -41.63
C MET A 95 -7.15 4.17 -42.98
N THR A 96 -5.85 4.29 -43.31
CA THR A 96 -5.41 4.79 -44.61
C THR A 96 -5.88 3.88 -45.75
N VAL A 97 -5.80 2.56 -45.58
CA VAL A 97 -6.28 1.59 -46.58
C VAL A 97 -7.78 1.77 -46.84
N VAL A 98 -8.60 1.93 -45.80
CA VAL A 98 -10.05 2.18 -45.97
C VAL A 98 -10.32 3.45 -46.75
N VAL A 99 -9.64 4.56 -46.40
CA VAL A 99 -9.79 5.83 -47.11
C VAL A 99 -9.39 5.69 -48.57
N VAL A 100 -8.27 5.03 -48.85
CA VAL A 100 -7.80 4.78 -50.22
C VAL A 100 -8.80 3.91 -51.00
N ILE A 101 -9.34 2.85 -50.40
CA ILE A 101 -10.36 2.01 -51.03
C ILE A 101 -11.63 2.82 -51.33
N TRP A 102 -12.06 3.69 -50.41
CA TRP A 102 -13.23 4.54 -50.62
C TRP A 102 -13.03 5.50 -51.80
N ILE A 103 -11.88 6.17 -51.84
CA ILE A 103 -11.53 7.08 -52.94
C ILE A 103 -11.44 6.28 -54.25
N ALA A 104 -10.76 5.13 -54.26
CA ALA A 104 -10.63 4.27 -55.44
C ALA A 104 -12.00 3.80 -55.95
N TRP A 105 -12.89 3.37 -55.06
CA TRP A 105 -14.26 2.98 -55.41
C TRP A 105 -15.02 4.12 -56.08
N ASN A 106 -14.98 5.33 -55.52
CA ASN A 106 -15.73 6.47 -56.04
C ASN A 106 -15.10 7.11 -57.30
N THR A 107 -13.80 6.90 -57.53
CA THR A 107 -13.09 7.45 -58.70
C THR A 107 -13.04 6.50 -59.89
N LEU A 108 -12.83 5.20 -59.66
CA LEU A 108 -12.64 4.20 -60.70
C LEU A 108 -13.97 3.65 -61.26
N LEU A 109 -15.08 3.76 -60.51
CA LEU A 109 -16.37 3.28 -60.98
C LEU A 109 -17.07 4.30 -61.92
N PRO A 110 -17.88 3.81 -62.88
CA PRO A 110 -18.70 4.66 -63.75
C PRO A 110 -19.66 5.56 -62.97
N ALA A 111 -19.93 6.77 -63.49
CA ALA A 111 -20.85 7.76 -62.90
C ALA A 111 -22.17 7.21 -62.29
N PRO A 112 -22.88 6.24 -62.89
CA PRO A 112 -24.13 5.73 -62.31
C PRO A 112 -23.97 4.88 -61.04
N VAL A 113 -22.75 4.44 -60.68
CA VAL A 113 -22.46 3.65 -59.47
C VAL A 113 -21.54 4.37 -58.48
N ARG A 114 -21.21 5.64 -58.76
CA ARG A 114 -20.50 6.51 -57.80
C ARG A 114 -21.46 6.87 -56.67
N PHE A 115 -21.08 6.54 -55.44
CA PHE A 115 -21.88 6.82 -54.26
C PHE A 115 -21.57 8.21 -53.67
N ASP A 116 -20.33 8.68 -53.83
CA ASP A 116 -19.78 9.89 -53.23
C ASP A 116 -18.81 10.58 -54.22
N GLU A 117 -19.31 11.48 -55.06
CA GLU A 117 -18.52 12.22 -56.04
C GLU A 117 -17.72 13.37 -55.39
N TYR A 118 -16.65 13.84 -56.02
CA TYR A 118 -15.82 14.93 -55.50
C TYR A 118 -16.70 16.14 -55.16
N PRO A 119 -16.75 16.63 -53.90
CA PRO A 119 -15.68 16.62 -52.88
C PRO A 119 -15.76 15.55 -51.76
N PHE A 120 -16.40 14.39 -51.97
CA PHE A 120 -16.51 13.30 -51.00
C PHE A 120 -17.21 13.70 -49.68
N ILE A 121 -18.47 14.15 -49.79
CA ILE A 121 -19.25 14.65 -48.65
C ILE A 121 -19.51 13.56 -47.63
N PHE A 122 -19.77 12.32 -48.07
CA PHE A 122 -20.07 11.21 -47.15
C PHE A 122 -18.82 10.79 -46.38
N LEU A 123 -17.67 10.72 -47.04
CA LEU A 123 -16.40 10.46 -46.36
C LEU A 123 -16.13 11.51 -45.28
N THR A 124 -16.35 12.79 -45.60
CA THR A 124 -16.12 13.91 -44.68
C THR A 124 -17.08 13.86 -43.49
N LEU A 125 -18.37 13.58 -43.74
CA LEU A 125 -19.37 13.41 -42.69
C LEU A 125 -19.03 12.21 -41.79
N ALA A 126 -18.59 11.10 -42.36
CA ALA A 126 -18.18 9.93 -41.60
C ALA A 126 -16.96 10.21 -40.71
N LEU A 127 -15.93 10.87 -41.25
CA LEU A 127 -14.72 11.23 -40.49
C LEU A 127 -15.01 12.25 -39.38
N SER A 128 -15.87 13.24 -39.63
CA SER A 128 -16.25 14.21 -38.60
C SER A 128 -17.06 13.56 -37.47
N LEU A 129 -17.98 12.65 -37.80
CA LEU A 129 -18.71 11.85 -36.82
C LEU A 129 -17.76 10.93 -36.04
N GLN A 130 -16.80 10.30 -36.73
CA GLN A 130 -15.78 9.44 -36.12
C GLN A 130 -15.02 10.20 -35.02
N ALA A 131 -14.55 11.41 -35.32
CA ALA A 131 -13.84 12.24 -34.35
C ALA A 131 -14.74 12.64 -33.17
N SER A 132 -16.01 12.98 -33.44
CA SER A 132 -16.97 13.40 -32.42
C SER A 132 -17.31 12.30 -31.41
N TYR A 133 -17.52 11.05 -31.86
CA TYR A 133 -17.82 9.94 -30.94
C TYR A 133 -16.56 9.38 -30.24
N ALA A 134 -15.37 9.62 -30.79
CA ALA A 134 -14.13 9.19 -30.16
C ALA A 134 -13.90 9.93 -28.82
N ALA A 135 -14.16 11.24 -28.76
CA ALA A 135 -13.97 12.05 -27.56
C ALA A 135 -14.68 11.51 -26.29
N PRO A 136 -15.99 11.19 -26.30
CA PRO A 136 -16.67 10.65 -25.12
C PRO A 136 -16.20 9.24 -24.74
N LEU A 137 -15.84 8.39 -25.71
CA LEU A 137 -15.28 7.07 -25.42
C LEU A 137 -13.89 7.16 -24.78
N ILE A 138 -13.07 8.08 -25.26
CA ILE A 138 -11.75 8.36 -24.67
C ILE A 138 -11.92 8.92 -23.26
N LEU A 139 -12.86 9.85 -23.04
CA LEU A 139 -13.15 10.40 -21.71
C LEU A 139 -13.61 9.32 -20.71
N LEU A 140 -14.41 8.36 -21.14
CA LEU A 140 -14.83 7.23 -20.30
C LEU A 140 -13.65 6.29 -19.99
N ALA A 141 -12.76 6.05 -20.97
CA ALA A 141 -11.56 5.26 -20.76
C ALA A 141 -10.56 5.94 -19.81
N GLN A 142 -10.40 7.27 -19.93
CA GLN A 142 -9.51 8.09 -19.12
C GLN A 142 -9.96 8.16 -17.66
N ASN A 143 -11.25 8.42 -17.38
CA ASN A 143 -11.76 8.46 -15.99
C ASN A 143 -11.45 7.18 -15.18
N ARG A 144 -11.39 6.02 -15.85
CA ARG A 144 -11.03 4.75 -15.20
C ARG A 144 -9.53 4.60 -14.99
N GLN A 145 -8.71 5.07 -15.94
CA GLN A 145 -7.26 5.11 -15.77
C GLN A 145 -6.89 6.03 -14.61
N ASP A 146 -7.46 7.23 -14.54
CA ASP A 146 -7.22 8.20 -13.47
C ASP A 146 -7.57 7.64 -12.08
N ASN A 147 -8.66 6.87 -11.96
CA ASN A 147 -9.04 6.24 -10.70
C ASN A 147 -8.06 5.14 -10.28
N ARG A 148 -7.59 4.32 -11.23
CA ARG A 148 -6.56 3.30 -10.97
C ARG A 148 -5.22 3.94 -10.59
N ASP A 149 -4.85 4.99 -11.30
CA ASP A 149 -3.62 5.73 -11.07
C ASP A 149 -3.65 6.43 -9.71
N ARG A 150 -4.80 6.97 -9.31
CA ARG A 150 -4.99 7.51 -7.97
C ARG A 150 -4.76 6.46 -6.88
N VAL A 151 -5.36 5.27 -7.01
CA VAL A 151 -5.17 4.17 -6.03
C VAL A 151 -3.71 3.73 -5.99
N ASN A 152 -3.07 3.60 -7.16
CA ASN A 152 -1.64 3.27 -7.23
C ASN A 152 -0.78 4.34 -6.53
N MET A 153 -1.06 5.63 -6.75
CA MET A 153 -0.36 6.74 -6.10
C MET A 153 -0.56 6.77 -4.58
N GLU A 154 -1.76 6.44 -4.09
CA GLU A 154 -2.03 6.34 -2.64
C GLU A 154 -1.26 5.18 -2.01
N GLN A 155 -1.21 4.02 -2.69
CA GLN A 155 -0.40 2.88 -2.23
C GLN A 155 1.10 3.17 -2.26
N ASP A 156 1.58 3.85 -3.29
CA ASP A 156 3.00 4.19 -3.43
C ASP A 156 3.45 5.16 -2.34
N ARG A 157 2.62 6.16 -2.01
CA ARG A 157 2.85 7.04 -0.84
C ARG A 157 2.94 6.23 0.45
N ALA A 158 1.98 5.35 0.71
CA ALA A 158 1.98 4.53 1.92
C ALA A 158 3.19 3.59 2.00
N ARG A 159 3.70 3.10 0.86
CA ARG A 159 4.95 2.33 0.80
C ARG A 159 6.16 3.22 1.06
N SER A 160 6.22 4.41 0.47
CA SER A 160 7.29 5.37 0.70
C SER A 160 7.40 5.76 2.17
N ASP A 161 6.27 6.02 2.84
CA ASP A 161 6.26 6.35 4.27
C ASP A 161 6.83 5.21 5.13
N ARG A 162 6.48 3.95 4.79
CA ARG A 162 7.05 2.77 5.46
C ARG A 162 8.54 2.62 5.17
N ASN A 163 8.97 2.82 3.94
CA ASN A 163 10.38 2.73 3.56
C ASN A 163 11.24 3.77 4.30
N ILE A 164 10.71 4.99 4.50
CA ILE A 164 11.36 6.02 5.30
C ILE A 164 11.48 5.55 6.76
N ALA A 165 10.38 5.05 7.35
CA ALA A 165 10.40 4.53 8.72
C ALA A 165 11.37 3.35 8.92
N ASP A 166 11.41 2.42 7.96
CA ASP A 166 12.35 1.28 7.99
C ASP A 166 13.80 1.76 7.86
N THR A 167 14.06 2.76 7.03
CA THR A 167 15.39 3.35 6.88
C THR A 167 15.82 4.06 8.17
N GLU A 168 14.93 4.81 8.81
CA GLU A 168 15.19 5.45 10.11
C GLU A 168 15.46 4.40 11.20
N TYR A 169 14.68 3.32 11.23
CA TYR A 169 14.86 2.22 12.16
C TYR A 169 16.22 1.55 11.97
N LEU A 170 16.54 1.15 10.73
CA LEU A 170 17.83 0.54 10.40
C LEU A 170 18.99 1.47 10.72
N THR A 171 18.86 2.77 10.46
CA THR A 171 19.92 3.75 10.77
C THR A 171 20.14 3.84 12.28
N ARG A 172 19.07 3.84 13.08
CA ARG A 172 19.18 3.82 14.54
C ARG A 172 19.81 2.53 15.05
N GLU A 173 19.43 1.39 14.48
CA GLU A 173 19.97 0.09 14.89
C GLU A 173 21.43 -0.06 14.51
N VAL A 174 21.85 0.43 13.33
CA VAL A 174 23.26 0.49 12.92
C VAL A 174 24.05 1.42 13.83
N ALA A 175 23.50 2.56 14.24
CA ALA A 175 24.16 3.45 15.19
C ALA A 175 24.34 2.80 16.56
N ALA A 176 23.33 2.07 17.06
CA ALA A 176 23.40 1.32 18.30
C ALA A 176 24.42 0.17 18.22
N LEU A 177 24.41 -0.60 17.12
CA LEU A 177 25.40 -1.65 16.85
C LEU A 177 26.81 -1.09 16.78
N ARG A 178 27.01 0.06 16.11
CA ARG A 178 28.32 0.73 16.04
C ARG A 178 28.81 1.15 17.41
N HIS A 179 27.92 1.65 18.28
CA HIS A 179 28.29 2.04 19.65
C HIS A 179 28.71 0.82 20.47
N GLY A 180 27.90 -0.25 20.47
CA GLY A 180 28.23 -1.49 21.18
C GLY A 180 29.49 -2.19 20.67
N LEU A 181 29.71 -2.24 19.35
CA LEU A 181 30.96 -2.74 18.78
C LEU A 181 32.15 -1.81 19.08
N GLY A 182 31.93 -0.50 19.13
CA GLY A 182 32.97 0.47 19.48
C GLY A 182 33.52 0.28 20.89
N GLU A 183 32.67 -0.11 21.85
CA GLU A 183 33.10 -0.42 23.22
C GLU A 183 33.93 -1.71 23.28
N VAL A 184 33.50 -2.78 22.60
CA VAL A 184 34.16 -4.10 22.62
C VAL A 184 35.41 -4.17 21.74
N ALA A 185 35.49 -3.37 20.68
CA ALA A 185 36.65 -3.31 19.78
C ALA A 185 37.64 -2.18 20.14
N THR A 186 37.63 -1.69 21.38
CA THR A 186 38.62 -0.68 21.79
C THR A 186 40.01 -1.32 21.77
N ARG A 187 41.00 -0.63 21.19
CA ARG A 187 42.41 -1.11 21.08
C ARG A 187 42.95 -1.63 22.41
N ASP A 188 42.58 -0.99 23.51
CA ASP A 188 43.05 -1.35 24.84
C ASP A 188 42.40 -2.65 25.37
N PHE A 189 41.15 -2.96 25.00
CA PHE A 189 40.51 -4.23 25.32
C PHE A 189 41.13 -5.39 24.52
N ILE A 190 41.32 -5.19 23.21
CA ILE A 190 42.00 -6.20 22.36
C ILE A 190 43.44 -6.41 22.86
N ARG A 191 44.13 -5.34 23.26
CA ARG A 191 45.47 -5.42 23.84
C ARG A 191 45.46 -6.15 25.18
N SER A 192 44.51 -5.86 26.08
CA SER A 192 44.44 -6.54 27.37
C SER A 192 44.14 -8.02 27.21
N GLU A 193 43.27 -8.41 26.26
CA GLU A 193 43.01 -9.83 26.03
C GLU A 193 44.15 -10.57 25.33
N LEU A 194 44.82 -9.92 24.38
CA LEU A 194 46.05 -10.50 23.81
C LEU A 194 47.13 -10.70 24.89
N GLN A 195 47.28 -9.74 25.81
CA GLN A 195 48.21 -9.87 26.94
C GLN A 195 47.78 -10.95 27.93
N SER A 196 46.48 -11.05 28.23
CA SER A 196 45.90 -12.08 29.08
C SER A 196 46.18 -13.48 28.52
N LEU A 197 45.85 -13.71 27.24
CA LEU A 197 46.09 -14.97 26.55
C LEU A 197 47.58 -15.30 26.44
N LEU A 198 48.44 -14.32 26.15
CA LEU A 198 49.90 -14.51 26.16
C LEU A 198 50.40 -14.97 27.52
N ARG A 199 49.91 -14.34 28.59
CA ARG A 199 50.31 -14.66 29.96
C ARG A 199 49.87 -16.08 30.38
N GLU A 200 48.66 -16.48 29.99
CA GLU A 200 48.16 -17.84 30.22
C GLU A 200 49.02 -18.91 29.51
N ILE A 201 49.48 -18.63 28.29
CA ILE A 201 50.38 -19.53 27.56
C ILE A 201 51.75 -19.61 28.23
N GLU A 202 52.29 -18.48 28.69
CA GLU A 202 53.57 -18.42 29.41
C GLU A 202 53.49 -19.22 30.73
N GLU A 203 52.43 -19.03 31.52
CA GLU A 203 52.19 -19.78 32.77
C GLU A 203 52.05 -21.29 32.53
N ARG A 204 51.38 -21.71 31.45
CA ARG A 204 51.32 -23.13 31.04
C ARG A 204 52.69 -23.69 30.64
N ARG A 205 53.59 -22.85 30.15
CA ARG A 205 54.94 -23.25 29.74
C ARG A 205 55.91 -23.29 30.92
N GLU A 206 55.69 -22.44 31.92
CA GLU A 206 56.47 -22.39 33.16
C GLU A 206 56.00 -23.37 34.23
N ALA A 207 54.77 -23.89 34.17
CA ALA A 207 54.30 -24.96 35.04
C ALA A 207 55.20 -26.20 34.87
N PRO A 208 56.07 -26.53 35.84
CA PRO A 208 56.93 -27.70 35.74
C PRO A 208 56.07 -28.94 35.80
N GLU A 209 56.32 -29.92 34.91
CA GLU A 209 55.75 -31.26 35.09
C GLU A 209 56.06 -31.73 36.53
N PRO A 210 55.05 -32.12 37.32
CA PRO A 210 55.30 -32.76 38.59
C PRO A 210 55.86 -34.17 38.32
N LEU A 211 57.18 -34.31 38.37
CA LEU A 211 57.90 -35.58 38.48
C LEU A 211 58.10 -35.94 39.95
#